data_AF-A0A7X0ZCA7-F1
#
_entry.id   AF-A0A7X0ZCA7-F1
#
_cell.length_a   1.000
_cell.length_b   1.000
_cell.length_c   1.000
_cell.angle_alpha   90.00
_cell.angle_beta   90.00
_cell.angle_gamma   90.00
#
_symmetry.space_group_name_H-M   'P 1'
#
loop_
_entity.id
_entity.type
_entity.pdbx_description
1 polymer ?
#
loop_
_entity_poly.entity_id
_entity_poly.type
_entity_poly.pdbx_seq_one_letter_code
_entity_poly.pdbx_strand_id
1 'polypeptide(L)' 'MDSSPSAKIDGDVLYELNQPFLDKAIQRGDDVAMATKTTVENLYIAGTKQRTGFGHEYEYLLQHGYTYDAKTSTMKLKK' A
#
# COMPACT_ATOMS: atom_id res chain seq x y z
N MET A 1 17.84 26.85 -9.24
CA MET A 1 16.98 26.06 -8.34
C MET A 1 17.15 24.63 -8.77
N ASP A 2 17.86 23.87 -7.94
CA ASP A 2 18.07 22.43 -8.09
C ASP A 2 16.69 21.75 -8.08
N SER A 3 16.24 21.36 -9.27
CA SER A 3 15.15 20.40 -9.41
C SER A 3 15.78 19.04 -9.13
N SER A 4 15.87 18.71 -7.85
CA SER A 4 16.38 17.42 -7.41
C SER A 4 15.61 16.37 -8.19
N PRO A 5 16.29 15.49 -8.95
CA PRO A 5 15.60 14.44 -9.68
C PRO A 5 15.00 13.55 -8.61
N SER A 6 13.71 13.75 -8.32
CA SER A 6 12.92 12.82 -7.55
C SER A 6 13.06 11.51 -8.30
N ALA A 7 13.92 10.65 -7.77
CA ALA A 7 14.16 9.34 -8.30
C ALA A 7 12.78 8.73 -8.50
N LYS A 8 12.43 8.49 -9.75
CA LYS A 8 11.34 7.60 -10.11
C LYS A 8 11.76 6.24 -9.60
N ILE A 9 11.60 6.01 -8.31
CA ILE A 9 11.50 4.68 -7.75
C ILE A 9 10.21 4.21 -8.38
N ASP A 10 10.33 3.40 -9.43
CA ASP A 10 9.21 2.78 -10.12
C ASP A 10 8.28 2.26 -9.02
N GLY A 11 7.02 2.72 -9.03
CA GLY A 11 6.08 2.48 -7.93
C GLY A 11 5.99 1.00 -7.56
N ASP A 12 6.30 0.12 -8.50
CA ASP A 12 6.28 -1.33 -8.35
C ASP A 12 7.39 -1.89 -7.43
N VAL A 13 8.55 -1.24 -7.29
CA VAL A 13 9.68 -1.78 -6.50
C VAL A 13 9.32 -1.94 -5.02
N LEU A 14 8.59 -0.97 -4.45
CA LEU A 14 8.16 -1.05 -3.05
C LEU A 14 7.23 -2.24 -2.82
N TYR A 15 6.28 -2.43 -3.73
CA TYR A 15 5.32 -3.52 -3.67
C TYR A 15 6.01 -4.88 -3.81
N GLU A 16 6.91 -5.04 -4.79
CA GLU A 16 7.65 -6.29 -5.02
C GLU A 16 8.49 -6.70 -3.79
N LEU A 17 9.12 -5.73 -3.12
CA LEU A 17 9.90 -6.00 -1.90
C LEU A 17 9.01 -6.39 -0.71
N ASN A 18 7.83 -5.79 -0.59
CA ASN A 18 6.94 -6.00 0.56
C ASN A 18 5.97 -7.18 0.38
N GLN A 19 5.69 -7.60 -0.85
CA GLN A 19 4.73 -8.67 -1.15
C GLN A 19 5.01 -9.96 -0.34
N PRO A 20 6.25 -10.49 -0.25
CA PRO A 20 6.52 -11.71 0.53
C PRO A 20 6.23 -11.57 2.03
N PHE A 21 6.27 -10.35 2.57
CA PHE A 21 5.93 -10.08 3.97
C PHE A 21 4.42 -10.00 4.15
N LEU A 22 3.72 -9.37 3.20
CA LEU A 22 2.26 -9.34 3.17
C LEU A 22 1.69 -10.75 3.05
N ASP A 23 2.25 -11.61 2.19
CA ASP A 23 1.82 -13.01 2.05
C ASP A 23 1.90 -13.76 3.38
N LYS A 24 2.99 -13.58 4.13
CA LYS A 24 3.15 -14.20 5.45
C LYS A 24 2.20 -13.63 6.50
N ALA A 25 1.88 -12.33 6.45
CA ALA A 25 0.90 -11.72 7.34
C ALA A 25 -0.51 -12.22 7.03
N ILE A 26 -0.88 -12.28 5.75
CA ILE A 26 -2.15 -12.83 5.25
C ILE A 26 -2.30 -14.30 5.68
N GLN A 27 -1.25 -15.11 5.52
CA GLN A 27 -1.26 -16.52 5.93
C GLN A 27 -1.56 -16.70 7.42
N ARG A 28 -1.07 -15.80 8.27
CA ARG A 28 -1.34 -15.82 9.73
C ARG A 28 -2.68 -15.17 10.10
N GLY A 29 -3.27 -14.40 9.20
CA GLY A 29 -4.45 -13.58 9.47
C GLY A 29 -4.13 -12.36 10.34
N ASP A 30 -2.89 -11.85 10.27
CA ASP A 30 -2.47 -10.68 11.04
C ASP A 30 -3.15 -9.41 10.52
N ASP A 31 -3.49 -8.50 11.43
CA ASP A 31 -3.79 -7.11 11.09
C ASP A 31 -2.52 -6.42 10.54
N VAL A 32 -2.65 -5.66 9.46
CA VAL A 32 -1.51 -4.97 8.81
C VAL A 32 -1.61 -3.46 9.05
N ALA A 33 -0.68 -2.91 9.83
CA ALA A 33 -0.61 -1.46 10.05
C ALA A 33 -0.13 -0.73 8.79
N MET A 34 -0.88 0.29 8.36
CA MET A 34 -0.49 1.09 7.19
C MET A 34 0.43 2.23 7.64
N ALA A 35 1.61 2.32 7.03
CA ALA A 35 2.62 3.33 7.39
C ALA A 35 2.21 4.78 7.04
N THR A 36 1.25 4.94 6.11
CA THR A 36 0.72 6.25 5.72
C THR A 36 -0.81 6.20 5.68
N LYS A 37 -1.44 7.38 5.75
CA LYS A 37 -2.89 7.50 5.60
C LYS A 37 -3.28 7.15 4.17
N THR A 38 -4.32 6.35 3.99
CA THR A 38 -4.83 5.91 2.68
C THR A 38 -5.66 7.01 2.01
N THR A 39 -5.03 8.12 1.64
CA THR A 39 -5.64 9.19 0.85
C THR A 39 -5.40 8.96 -0.64
N VAL A 40 -6.16 9.64 -1.50
CA VAL A 40 -6.05 9.49 -2.96
C VAL A 40 -4.63 9.80 -3.44
N GLU A 41 -3.98 10.81 -2.84
CA GLU A 41 -2.64 11.27 -3.19
C GLU A 41 -1.55 10.25 -2.85
N ASN A 42 -1.78 9.41 -1.83
CA ASN A 42 -0.85 8.36 -1.44
C ASN A 42 -1.10 7.06 -2.22
N LEU A 43 -2.34 6.81 -2.64
CA LEU A 43 -2.71 5.61 -3.39
C LEU A 43 -2.41 5.70 -4.89
N TYR A 44 -2.46 6.90 -5.47
CA TYR A 44 -2.31 7.13 -6.90
C TYR A 44 -1.22 8.14 -7.22
N ILE A 45 -0.53 7.93 -8.34
CA ILE A 45 0.41 8.91 -8.89
C ILE A 45 -0.39 10.12 -9.37
N ALA A 46 -0.04 11.31 -8.87
CA ALA A 46 -0.77 12.55 -9.12
C ALA A 46 -1.00 12.80 -10.62
N GLY A 47 -2.23 13.16 -10.97
CA GLY A 47 -2.63 13.40 -12.37
C GLY A 47 -2.80 12.14 -13.21
N THR A 48 -2.69 10.95 -12.62
CA THR A 48 -2.86 9.67 -13.33
C THR A 48 -3.86 8.76 -12.61
N LYS A 49 -4.21 7.64 -13.26
CA LYS A 49 -4.94 6.53 -12.63
C LYS A 49 -4.02 5.40 -12.17
N GLN A 50 -2.70 5.58 -12.32
CA GLN A 50 -1.72 4.57 -11.92
C GLN A 50 -1.55 4.60 -10.40
N ARG A 51 -1.45 3.42 -9.80
CA ARG A 51 -1.22 3.28 -8.35
C ARG A 51 0.26 3.50 -8.02
N THR A 52 0.52 3.96 -6.80
CA THR A 52 1.86 3.91 -6.19
C THR A 52 2.12 2.49 -5.66
N GLY A 53 3.35 2.17 -5.25
CA GLY A 53 3.62 0.89 -4.56
C GLY A 53 2.78 0.71 -3.32
N PHE A 54 2.60 1.77 -2.54
CA PHE A 54 1.67 1.78 -1.39
C PHE A 54 0.21 1.52 -1.83
N GLY A 55 -0.21 2.09 -2.95
CA GLY A 55 -1.50 1.81 -3.55
C GLY A 55 -1.67 0.34 -3.97
N HIS A 56 -0.60 -0.28 -4.48
CA HIS A 56 -0.59 -1.72 -4.81
C HIS A 56 -0.68 -2.59 -3.56
N GLU A 57 0.05 -2.29 -2.48
CA GLU A 57 -0.07 -3.00 -1.20
C GLU A 57 -1.48 -2.91 -0.61
N TYR A 58 -2.06 -1.69 -0.61
CA TYR A 58 -3.42 -1.46 -0.14
C TYR A 58 -4.44 -2.30 -0.92
N GLU A 59 -4.36 -2.26 -2.25
CA GLU A 59 -5.23 -3.05 -3.13
C GLU A 59 -5.03 -4.55 -2.90
N TYR A 60 -3.78 -5.00 -2.77
CA TYR A 60 -3.45 -6.40 -2.57
C TYR A 60 -4.15 -6.95 -1.33
N LEU A 61 -4.09 -6.22 -0.22
CA LEU A 61 -4.77 -6.61 1.02
C LEU A 61 -6.30 -6.64 0.84
N LEU A 62 -6.89 -5.66 0.14
CA LEU A 62 -8.34 -5.68 -0.17
C LEU A 62 -8.74 -6.95 -0.95
N GLN A 63 -7.95 -7.33 -1.96
CA GLN A 63 -8.17 -8.54 -2.76
C GLN A 63 -8.07 -9.82 -1.94
N HIS A 64 -7.32 -9.80 -0.83
CA HIS A 64 -7.17 -10.91 0.10
C HIS A 64 -8.13 -10.84 1.31
N GLY A 65 -9.23 -10.10 1.18
CA GLY A 65 -10.32 -10.10 2.16
C GLY A 65 -10.12 -9.12 3.32
N TYR A 66 -9.13 -8.22 3.25
CA TYR A 66 -8.96 -7.20 4.27
C TYR A 66 -9.87 -5.99 4.03
N THR A 67 -10.04 -5.20 5.10
CA THR A 67 -10.70 -3.89 5.09
C THR A 67 -9.89 -2.87 5.84
N TYR A 68 -9.92 -1.63 5.36
CA TYR A 68 -9.24 -0.55 6.04
C TYR A 68 -10.07 0.01 7.19
N ASP A 69 -9.50 -0.04 8.40
CA ASP A 69 -10.00 0.68 9.57
C ASP A 69 -9.28 2.03 9.66
N ALA A 70 -9.99 3.10 9.28
CA ALA A 70 -9.46 4.46 9.32
C ALA A 70 -9.20 4.99 10.73
N LYS A 71 -9.80 4.40 11.79
CA LYS A 71 -9.56 4.82 13.17
C LYS A 71 -8.19 4.36 13.66
N THR A 72 -7.77 3.17 13.26
CA THR A 72 -6.49 2.58 13.67
C THR A 72 -5.41 2.65 12.59
N SER A 73 -5.77 3.10 11.38
CA SER A 73 -4.90 3.05 10.20
C SER A 73 -4.36 1.64 9.93
N THR A 74 -5.26 0.66 9.94
CA THR A 74 -4.92 -0.77 9.87
C THR A 74 -5.80 -1.49 8.87
N MET A 75 -5.23 -2.39 8.08
CA MET A 75 -5.97 -3.36 7.29
C MET A 75 -6.32 -4.55 8.19
N LYS A 76 -7.61 -4.88 8.30
CA LYS A 76 -8.13 -5.97 9.12
C LYS A 76 -8.80 -7.03 8.26
N LEU A 77 -8.47 -8.30 8.48
CA LEU A 77 -9.08 -9.40 7.77
C LEU A 77 -10.58 -9.45 8.09
N LYS A 78 -11.44 -9.47 7.06
CA LYS A 78 -12.88 -9.71 7.26
C LYS A 78 -13.04 -11.14 7.78
N LYS A 79 -13.66 -11.26 8.96
CA LYS A 79 -14.08 -12.55 9.52
C LYS A 79 -15.41 -12.99 8.93
#